data_AF-A0ABD1CQ73-F1
#
_entry.id   AF-A0ABD1CQ73-F1
#
_cell.length_a   1.000
_cell.length_b   1.000
_cell.length_c   1.000
_cell.angle_alpha   90.00
_cell.angle_beta   90.00
_cell.angle_gamma   90.00
#
_symmetry.space_group_name_H-M   'P 1'
#
loop_
_entity.id
_entity.type
_entity.pdbx_description
1 polymer ?
#
loop_
_entity_poly.entity_id
_entity_poly.type
_entity_poly.pdbx_seq_one_letter_code
_entity_poly.pdbx_strand_id
1 'polypeptide(L)'
;MAVMPFTLQCLRLFGLRGDRRNRVHFVLALLFRLLILHLPKLVFGFRDRIDLVIRSISELLFQIHIDLRAVLFGAKLGEFEELVGLLRKAYNKVKTLDANSPERKIIEASNLAIDRRSKSYALYVAIAVTVFFWVPVIQTTAIWLVNRGSNSTDRAEFVTMMELEFYGMDHRQNIVHYFVYATFSGVAHHYAAVYFALPGMVIFSCIKSIAALFELVSTRLATLHELSGKELREELADLVELHVDGLRFVKINLTVADSIYRSEWIQMPVDVQKGLAMMLQRAQKRQGLTAAKFFYMDVERFGRVAQTSYSIFVVLKERI
;
A
#
# COMPACT_ATOMS: atom_id res chain seq x y z
N MET A 1 17.85 8.48 12.16
CA MET A 1 17.64 7.23 11.40
C MET A 1 16.56 7.51 10.35
N ALA A 2 16.63 6.95 9.14
CA ALA A 2 15.61 7.21 8.14
C ALA A 2 14.37 6.34 8.39
N VAL A 3 13.20 6.95 8.58
CA VAL A 3 11.91 6.25 8.73
C VAL A 3 11.43 5.78 7.35
N MET A 4 11.13 4.49 7.16
CA MET A 4 10.53 3.94 5.93
C MET A 4 11.25 4.34 4.61
N PRO A 5 12.58 4.19 4.48
CA PRO A 5 13.37 4.83 3.43
C PRO A 5 12.89 4.51 2.01
N PHE A 6 12.67 3.23 1.69
CA PHE A 6 12.24 2.81 0.36
C PHE A 6 10.83 3.29 0.00
N THR A 7 9.85 3.14 0.90
CA THR A 7 8.47 3.57 0.65
C THR A 7 8.39 5.07 0.36
N LEU A 8 9.10 5.90 1.15
CA LEU A 8 9.12 7.34 0.95
C LEU A 8 9.85 7.74 -0.34
N GLN A 9 10.91 7.00 -0.72
CA GLN A 9 11.61 7.22 -1.99
C GLN A 9 10.72 6.91 -3.19
N CYS A 10 9.96 5.81 -3.16
CA CYS A 10 9.01 5.48 -4.23
C CYS A 10 7.90 6.54 -4.33
N LEU A 11 7.34 6.99 -3.21
CA LEU A 11 6.35 8.07 -3.21
C LEU A 11 6.88 9.36 -3.84
N ARG A 12 8.15 9.71 -3.58
CA ARG A 12 8.79 10.89 -4.19
C ARG A 12 9.02 10.71 -5.68
N LEU A 13 9.52 9.54 -6.10
CA LEU A 13 9.82 9.23 -7.49
C LEU A 13 8.58 9.31 -8.38
N PHE A 14 7.44 8.81 -7.89
CA PHE A 14 6.19 8.74 -8.66
C PHE A 14 5.25 9.93 -8.43
N GLY A 15 5.78 11.02 -7.89
CA GLY A 15 5.09 12.31 -7.85
C GLY A 15 4.11 12.50 -6.69
N LEU A 16 3.85 11.47 -5.89
CA LEU A 16 2.95 11.52 -4.74
C LEU A 16 3.55 12.25 -3.53
N ARG A 17 4.86 12.56 -3.54
CA ARG A 17 5.53 13.30 -2.46
C ARG A 17 6.58 14.27 -3.01
N GLY A 18 6.73 15.44 -2.39
CA GLY A 18 7.78 16.42 -2.69
C GLY A 18 7.26 17.71 -3.33
N ASP A 19 8.09 18.32 -4.18
CA ASP A 19 7.90 19.68 -4.70
C ASP A 19 6.82 19.78 -5.78
N ARG A 20 6.52 21.01 -6.24
CA ARG A 20 5.54 21.27 -7.30
C ARG A 20 5.79 20.43 -8.57
N ARG A 21 7.05 20.20 -8.93
CA ARG A 21 7.44 19.35 -10.07
C ARG A 21 6.95 17.90 -9.92
N ASN A 22 7.02 17.34 -8.71
CA ASN A 22 6.57 15.98 -8.42
C ASN A 22 5.05 15.87 -8.54
N ARG A 23 4.31 16.87 -8.04
CA ARG A 23 2.85 16.92 -8.20
C ARG A 23 2.43 17.02 -9.66
N VAL A 24 3.13 17.84 -10.45
CA VAL A 24 2.91 17.92 -11.90
C VAL A 24 3.18 16.57 -12.55
N HIS A 25 4.27 15.88 -12.18
CA HIS A 25 4.55 14.53 -12.68
C HIS A 25 3.41 13.54 -12.38
N PHE A 26 2.88 13.54 -11.15
CA PHE A 26 1.74 12.71 -10.77
C PHE A 26 0.49 13.00 -11.60
N VAL A 27 0.14 14.28 -11.79
CA VAL A 27 -1.02 14.68 -12.61
C VAL A 27 -0.81 14.27 -14.06
N LEU A 28 0.38 14.50 -14.64
CA LEU A 28 0.69 14.10 -16.01
C LEU A 28 0.63 12.58 -16.19
N ALA A 29 1.13 11.80 -15.23
CA ALA A 29 1.05 10.35 -15.25
C ALA A 29 -0.41 9.84 -15.19
N LEU A 30 -1.25 10.46 -14.34
CA LEU A 30 -2.69 10.16 -14.30
C LEU A 30 -3.40 10.53 -15.60
N LEU A 31 -3.15 11.71 -16.15
CA LEU A 31 -3.74 12.14 -17.42
C LEU A 31 -3.31 11.23 -18.57
N PHE A 32 -2.04 10.85 -18.63
CA PHE A 32 -1.53 9.90 -19.62
C PHE A 32 -2.27 8.56 -19.53
N ARG A 33 -2.47 8.01 -18.33
CA ARG A 33 -3.24 6.78 -18.12
C ARG A 33 -4.71 6.95 -18.54
N LEU A 34 -5.31 8.09 -18.23
CA LEU A 34 -6.68 8.41 -18.63
C LEU A 34 -6.83 8.43 -20.14
N LEU A 35 -5.91 9.08 -20.85
CA LEU A 35 -5.91 9.12 -22.31
C LEU A 35 -5.62 7.74 -22.93
N ILE A 36 -4.68 6.97 -22.41
CA ILE A 36 -4.26 5.72 -23.06
C ILE A 36 -5.19 4.54 -22.73
N LEU A 37 -5.70 4.46 -21.50
CA LEU A 37 -6.40 3.26 -21.03
C LEU A 37 -7.90 3.47 -20.82
N HIS A 38 -8.33 4.65 -20.33
CA HIS A 38 -9.74 4.89 -19.99
C HIS A 38 -10.53 5.45 -21.17
N LEU A 39 -10.02 6.50 -21.80
CA LEU A 39 -10.70 7.19 -22.90
C LEU A 39 -11.07 6.23 -24.03
N PRO A 40 -10.18 5.34 -24.49
CA PRO A 40 -10.56 4.51 -25.64
C PRO A 40 -11.59 3.44 -25.26
N LYS A 41 -11.64 2.99 -23.98
CA LYS A 41 -12.70 2.09 -23.47
C LYS A 41 -14.07 2.77 -23.39
N LEU A 42 -14.09 4.06 -23.05
CA LEU A 42 -15.34 4.81 -22.87
C LEU A 42 -15.92 5.35 -24.18
N VAL A 43 -15.06 5.70 -25.14
CA VAL A 43 -15.47 6.38 -26.38
C VAL A 43 -15.68 5.42 -27.54
N PHE A 44 -14.82 4.41 -27.70
CA PHE A 44 -14.89 3.49 -28.85
C PHE A 44 -15.70 2.22 -28.56
N GLY A 45 -16.18 2.06 -27.33
CA GLY A 45 -17.10 0.98 -26.97
C GLY A 45 -16.44 -0.39 -26.84
N PHE A 46 -17.27 -1.41 -26.62
CA PHE A 46 -16.87 -2.79 -26.50
C PHE A 46 -17.37 -3.58 -27.71
N ARG A 47 -16.62 -4.59 -28.14
CA ARG A 47 -17.03 -5.49 -29.23
C ARG A 47 -18.30 -6.27 -28.88
N ASP A 48 -19.06 -6.71 -29.89
CA ASP A 48 -20.35 -7.41 -29.79
C ASP A 48 -20.32 -8.79 -29.09
N ARG A 49 -19.15 -9.27 -28.65
CA ARG A 49 -19.04 -10.53 -27.89
C ARG A 49 -19.13 -10.26 -26.39
N ILE A 50 -20.17 -10.83 -25.76
CA ILE A 50 -20.45 -10.68 -24.32
C ILE A 50 -19.23 -10.98 -23.45
N ASP A 51 -18.44 -12.02 -23.76
CA ASP A 51 -17.23 -12.37 -23.00
C ASP A 51 -16.19 -11.25 -22.99
N LEU A 52 -16.01 -10.57 -24.13
CA LEU A 52 -15.08 -9.44 -24.28
C LEU A 52 -15.61 -8.20 -23.55
N VAL A 53 -16.93 -7.98 -23.56
CA VAL A 53 -17.57 -6.90 -22.82
C VAL A 53 -17.35 -7.07 -21.32
N ILE A 54 -17.63 -8.26 -20.76
CA ILE A 54 -17.47 -8.56 -19.32
C ILE A 54 -16.00 -8.36 -18.90
N ARG A 55 -15.06 -8.87 -19.69
CA ARG A 55 -13.63 -8.67 -19.46
C ARG A 55 -13.28 -7.19 -19.46
N SER A 56 -13.72 -6.44 -20.47
CA SER A 56 -13.38 -5.03 -20.63
C SER A 56 -13.93 -4.16 -19.50
N ILE A 57 -15.15 -4.43 -19.02
CA ILE A 57 -15.75 -3.78 -17.86
C ILE A 57 -14.96 -4.09 -16.59
N SER A 58 -14.60 -5.36 -16.37
CA SER A 58 -13.81 -5.78 -15.20
C SER A 58 -12.45 -5.09 -15.16
N GLU A 59 -11.76 -5.03 -16.31
CA GLU A 59 -10.50 -4.31 -16.46
C GLU A 59 -10.66 -2.80 -16.21
N LEU A 60 -11.74 -2.18 -16.69
CA LEU A 60 -12.04 -0.76 -16.47
C LEU A 60 -12.27 -0.47 -14.99
N LEU A 61 -13.10 -1.27 -14.30
CA LEU A 61 -13.36 -1.13 -12.87
C LEU A 61 -12.08 -1.28 -12.05
N PHE A 62 -11.24 -2.26 -12.39
CA PHE A 62 -9.94 -2.46 -11.73
C PHE A 62 -9.04 -1.23 -11.89
N GLN A 63 -8.96 -0.67 -13.09
CA GLN A 63 -8.15 0.51 -13.36
C GLN A 63 -8.67 1.76 -12.64
N ILE A 64 -9.99 2.00 -12.66
CA ILE A 64 -10.62 3.10 -11.92
C ILE A 64 -10.33 2.98 -10.43
N HIS A 65 -10.40 1.76 -9.86
CA HIS A 65 -10.06 1.52 -8.46
C HIS A 65 -8.61 1.89 -8.13
N ILE A 66 -7.65 1.59 -9.02
CA ILE A 66 -6.25 2.00 -8.84
C ILE A 66 -6.12 3.53 -8.81
N ASP A 67 -6.71 4.21 -9.81
CA ASP A 67 -6.60 5.67 -9.93
C ASP A 67 -7.30 6.39 -8.79
N LEU A 68 -8.50 5.94 -8.41
CA LEU A 68 -9.25 6.50 -7.28
C LEU A 68 -8.44 6.37 -5.99
N ARG A 69 -7.81 5.23 -5.72
CA ARG A 69 -6.95 5.05 -4.55
C ARG A 69 -5.74 5.97 -4.57
N ALA A 70 -5.09 6.15 -5.71
CA ALA A 70 -3.95 7.05 -5.86
C ALA A 70 -4.35 8.51 -5.60
N VAL A 71 -5.51 8.95 -6.14
CA VAL A 71 -6.05 10.30 -5.92
C VAL A 71 -6.46 10.50 -4.45
N LEU A 72 -7.16 9.55 -3.85
CA LEU A 72 -7.55 9.59 -2.43
C LEU A 72 -6.32 9.66 -1.52
N PHE A 73 -5.29 8.88 -1.83
CA PHE A 73 -4.02 8.93 -1.10
C PHE A 73 -3.34 10.29 -1.27
N GLY A 74 -3.31 10.84 -2.49
CA GLY A 74 -2.80 12.20 -2.74
C GLY A 74 -3.54 13.27 -1.93
N ALA A 75 -4.87 13.17 -1.79
CA ALA A 75 -5.68 14.07 -0.98
C ALA A 75 -5.41 13.93 0.54
N LYS A 76 -5.06 12.73 0.99
CA LYS A 76 -4.75 12.41 2.40
C LYS A 76 -3.26 12.41 2.74
N LEU A 77 -2.41 12.87 1.82
CA LEU A 77 -0.96 12.89 1.99
C LEU A 77 -0.55 13.74 3.21
N GLY A 78 -1.28 14.81 3.53
CA GLY A 78 -0.99 15.65 4.70
C GLY A 78 -1.04 14.88 6.02
N GLU A 79 -2.10 14.09 6.24
CA GLU A 79 -2.25 13.24 7.44
C GLU A 79 -1.14 12.18 7.52
N PHE A 80 -0.73 11.63 6.38
CA PHE A 80 0.39 10.70 6.31
C PHE A 80 1.74 11.37 6.65
N GLU A 81 1.98 12.59 6.20
CA GLU A 81 3.21 13.33 6.51
C GLU A 81 3.31 13.72 7.99
N GLU A 82 2.19 14.05 8.63
CA GLU A 82 2.14 14.27 10.08
C GLU A 82 2.59 13.01 10.85
N LEU A 83 2.06 11.84 10.46
CA LEU A 83 2.47 10.56 11.04
C LEU A 83 3.97 10.29 10.83
N VAL A 84 4.49 10.51 9.61
CA VAL A 84 5.92 10.35 9.32
C VAL A 84 6.77 11.32 10.16
N GLY A 85 6.28 12.54 10.39
CA GLY A 85 6.93 13.54 11.25
C GLY A 85 7.06 13.07 12.69
N LEU A 86 5.98 12.54 13.27
CA LEU A 86 5.99 11.99 14.64
C LEU A 86 6.91 10.78 14.78
N LEU A 87 6.84 9.84 13.84
CA LEU A 87 7.75 8.70 13.80
C LEU A 87 9.22 9.16 13.71
N ARG A 88 9.49 10.22 12.95
CA ARG A 88 10.83 10.78 12.82
C ARG A 88 11.31 11.43 14.10
N LYS A 89 10.46 12.16 14.82
CA LYS A 89 10.76 12.72 16.15
C LYS A 89 11.15 11.58 17.12
N ALA A 90 10.34 10.53 17.19
CA ALA A 90 10.60 9.36 18.03
C ALA A 90 11.91 8.64 17.66
N TYR A 91 12.13 8.37 16.38
CA TYR A 91 13.31 7.63 15.91
C TYR A 91 14.61 8.44 16.08
N ASN A 92 14.53 9.77 16.01
CA ASN A 92 15.68 10.62 16.28
C ASN A 92 16.07 10.64 17.76
N LYS A 93 15.09 10.58 18.68
CA LYS A 93 15.36 10.45 20.12
C LYS A 93 16.00 9.10 20.45
N VAL A 94 15.55 8.02 19.82
CA VAL A 94 16.18 6.69 19.99
C VAL A 94 17.59 6.63 19.37
N LYS A 95 17.85 7.42 18.32
CA LYS A 95 19.17 7.47 17.66
C LYS A 95 20.29 7.95 18.60
N THR A 96 19.99 8.78 19.61
CA THR A 96 21.00 9.29 20.54
C THR A 96 21.40 8.27 21.61
N LEU A 97 20.67 7.16 21.72
CA LEU A 97 20.98 6.06 22.63
C LEU A 97 22.13 5.19 22.09
N ASP A 98 22.75 4.45 23.01
CA ASP A 98 23.84 3.52 22.69
C ASP A 98 23.41 2.50 21.62
N ALA A 99 24.38 2.06 20.80
CA ALA A 99 24.14 1.12 19.72
C ALA A 99 23.56 -0.22 20.21
N ASN A 100 23.86 -0.62 21.44
CA ASN A 100 23.39 -1.89 22.01
C ASN A 100 22.05 -1.78 22.75
N SER A 101 21.47 -0.58 22.87
CA SER A 101 20.23 -0.37 23.62
C SER A 101 19.07 -1.17 23.02
N PRO A 102 18.19 -1.76 23.86
CA PRO A 102 17.05 -2.54 23.38
C PRO A 102 16.10 -1.72 22.51
N GLU A 103 15.91 -0.44 22.84
CA GLU A 103 15.07 0.52 22.10
C GLU A 103 15.55 0.69 20.66
N ARG A 104 16.86 0.85 20.50
CA ARG A 104 17.47 1.05 19.18
C ARG A 104 17.36 -0.20 18.33
N LYS A 105 17.60 -1.38 18.91
CA LYS A 105 17.46 -2.67 18.23
C LYS A 105 16.03 -2.90 17.73
N ILE A 106 15.01 -2.58 18.53
CA ILE A 106 13.59 -2.69 18.13
C ILE A 106 13.29 -1.84 16.89
N ILE A 107 13.72 -0.57 16.91
CA ILE A 107 13.46 0.36 15.81
C ILE A 107 14.24 -0.04 14.54
N GLU A 108 15.51 -0.43 14.67
CA GLU A 108 16.34 -0.87 13.54
C GLU A 108 15.79 -2.15 12.91
N ALA A 109 15.40 -3.14 13.73
CA ALA A 109 14.81 -4.39 13.26
C ALA A 109 13.48 -4.14 12.53
N SER A 110 12.63 -3.27 13.08
CA SER A 110 11.37 -2.88 12.43
C SER A 110 11.61 -2.18 11.09
N ASN A 111 12.54 -1.22 11.05
CA ASN A 111 12.83 -0.46 9.83
C ASN A 111 13.45 -1.34 8.74
N LEU A 112 14.31 -2.30 9.10
CA LEU A 112 14.85 -3.30 8.18
C LEU A 112 13.75 -4.23 7.64
N ALA A 113 12.82 -4.65 8.51
CA ALA A 113 11.68 -5.46 8.10
C ALA A 113 10.76 -4.70 7.13
N ILE A 114 10.49 -3.42 7.39
CA ILE A 114 9.72 -2.53 6.50
C ILE A 114 10.40 -2.42 5.14
N ASP A 115 11.70 -2.13 5.11
CA ASP A 115 12.46 -1.97 3.88
C ASP A 115 12.46 -3.25 3.04
N ARG A 116 12.80 -4.39 3.66
CA ARG A 116 12.83 -5.70 2.99
C ARG A 116 11.46 -6.07 2.42
N ARG A 117 10.39 -5.95 3.23
CA ARG A 117 9.03 -6.31 2.79
C ARG A 117 8.51 -5.39 1.71
N SER A 118 8.77 -4.09 1.82
CA SER A 118 8.35 -3.11 0.82
C SER A 118 9.05 -3.35 -0.52
N LYS A 119 10.36 -3.67 -0.50
CA LYS A 119 11.11 -4.06 -1.71
C LYS A 119 10.61 -5.37 -2.31
N SER A 120 10.40 -6.40 -1.49
CA SER A 120 9.87 -7.68 -1.97
C SER A 120 8.48 -7.53 -2.60
N TYR A 121 7.60 -6.71 -2.00
CA TYR A 121 6.28 -6.46 -2.56
C TYR A 121 6.33 -5.65 -3.86
N ALA A 122 7.16 -4.60 -3.92
CA ALA A 122 7.37 -3.84 -5.15
C ALA A 122 7.96 -4.71 -6.27
N LEU A 123 8.92 -5.59 -5.95
CA LEU A 123 9.49 -6.55 -6.91
C LEU A 123 8.43 -7.53 -7.41
N TYR A 124 7.62 -8.09 -6.51
CA TYR A 124 6.51 -8.98 -6.89
C TYR A 124 5.56 -8.31 -7.89
N VAL A 125 5.14 -7.07 -7.62
CA VAL A 125 4.27 -6.31 -8.53
C VAL A 125 4.97 -5.99 -9.85
N ALA A 126 6.26 -5.65 -9.82
CA ALA A 126 7.06 -5.40 -11.02
C ALA A 126 7.18 -6.64 -11.91
N ILE A 127 7.39 -7.83 -11.32
CA ILE A 127 7.41 -9.09 -12.05
C ILE A 127 6.01 -9.37 -12.65
N ALA A 128 4.95 -9.21 -11.86
CA ALA A 128 3.59 -9.45 -12.31
C ALA A 128 3.21 -8.59 -13.53
N VAL A 129 3.52 -7.28 -13.52
CA VAL A 129 3.25 -6.40 -14.67
C VAL A 129 4.14 -6.73 -15.88
N THR A 130 5.39 -7.14 -15.63
CA THR A 130 6.31 -7.55 -16.70
C THR A 130 5.78 -8.80 -17.41
N VAL A 131 5.33 -9.80 -16.65
CA VAL A 131 4.71 -11.02 -17.20
C VAL A 131 3.42 -10.67 -17.94
N PHE A 132 2.56 -9.84 -17.35
CA PHE A 132 1.32 -9.39 -17.97
C PHE A 132 1.56 -8.67 -19.31
N PHE A 133 2.64 -7.90 -19.41
CA PHE A 133 3.03 -7.20 -20.63
C PHE A 133 3.64 -8.12 -21.69
N TRP A 134 4.64 -8.92 -21.31
CA TRP A 134 5.44 -9.68 -22.28
C TRP A 134 4.74 -10.93 -22.81
N VAL A 135 3.84 -11.56 -22.04
CA VAL A 135 3.13 -12.77 -22.50
C VAL A 135 2.31 -12.51 -23.78
N PRO A 136 1.45 -11.48 -23.85
CA PRO A 136 0.74 -11.12 -25.09
C PRO A 136 1.66 -10.74 -26.26
N VAL A 137 2.79 -10.06 -25.97
CA VAL A 137 3.76 -9.63 -26.99
C VAL A 137 4.47 -10.85 -27.62
N ILE A 138 4.90 -11.80 -26.79
CA ILE A 138 5.52 -13.05 -27.25
C ILE A 138 4.52 -13.86 -28.05
N GLN A 139 3.29 -14.01 -27.55
CA GLN A 139 2.23 -14.74 -28.24
C GLN A 139 1.90 -14.13 -29.60
N THR A 140 1.78 -12.80 -29.67
CA THR A 140 1.54 -12.06 -30.92
C THR A 140 2.69 -12.22 -31.90
N THR A 141 3.93 -12.13 -31.42
CA THR A 141 5.12 -12.30 -32.27
C THR A 141 5.19 -13.72 -32.84
N ALA A 142 4.87 -14.74 -32.04
CA ALA A 142 4.81 -16.13 -32.49
C ALA A 142 3.71 -16.31 -33.57
N ILE A 143 2.52 -15.76 -33.35
CA ILE A 143 1.41 -15.79 -34.32
C ILE A 143 1.84 -15.12 -35.64
N TRP A 144 2.51 -13.97 -35.56
CA TRP A 144 2.99 -13.24 -36.74
C TRP A 144 4.04 -14.04 -37.53
N LEU A 145 5.00 -14.67 -36.84
CA LEU A 145 6.04 -15.50 -37.48
C LEU A 145 5.45 -16.73 -38.18
N VAL A 146 4.49 -17.42 -37.54
CA VAL A 146 3.82 -18.59 -38.10
C VAL A 146 2.98 -18.19 -39.32
N ASN A 147 2.20 -17.11 -39.22
CA ASN A 147 1.35 -16.69 -40.33
C ASN A 147 2.16 -16.16 -41.52
N ARG A 148 3.34 -15.56 -41.30
CA ARG A 148 4.24 -15.13 -42.38
C ARG A 148 4.77 -16.31 -43.22
N GLY A 149 4.87 -17.50 -42.63
CA GLY A 149 5.27 -18.73 -43.32
C GLY A 149 4.09 -19.52 -43.92
N SER A 150 2.85 -19.10 -43.68
CA SER A 150 1.63 -19.76 -44.15
C SER A 150 1.06 -19.02 -45.37
N ASN A 151 0.61 -19.77 -46.38
CA ASN A 151 -0.13 -19.21 -47.53
C ASN A 151 -1.62 -18.95 -47.22
N SER A 152 -2.01 -18.91 -45.95
CA SER A 152 -3.39 -18.63 -45.53
C SER A 152 -3.76 -17.17 -45.79
N THR A 153 -4.90 -16.95 -46.44
CA THR A 153 -5.49 -15.61 -46.65
C THR A 153 -6.10 -15.00 -45.38
N ASP A 154 -6.22 -15.79 -44.31
CA ASP A 154 -6.77 -15.32 -43.04
C ASP A 154 -5.77 -14.42 -42.30
N ARG A 155 -6.19 -13.17 -42.05
CA ARG A 155 -5.42 -12.23 -41.26
C ARG A 155 -5.40 -12.70 -39.81
N ALA A 156 -4.22 -13.05 -39.31
CA ALA A 156 -4.06 -13.44 -37.92
C ALA A 156 -4.47 -12.30 -36.97
N GLU A 157 -5.28 -12.63 -35.98
CA GLU A 157 -5.68 -11.70 -34.91
C GLU A 157 -4.64 -11.72 -33.79
N PHE A 158 -4.02 -10.57 -33.53
CA PHE A 158 -3.02 -10.39 -32.49
C PHE A 158 -3.64 -10.27 -31.10
N VAL A 159 -2.87 -10.69 -30.09
CA VAL A 159 -3.31 -10.76 -28.70
C VAL A 159 -2.90 -9.49 -27.97
N THR A 160 -3.90 -8.77 -27.46
CA THR A 160 -3.69 -7.52 -26.72
C THR A 160 -3.62 -7.78 -25.21
N MET A 161 -2.89 -6.94 -24.47
CA MET A 161 -2.80 -7.07 -23.01
C MET A 161 -4.12 -6.78 -22.29
N MET A 162 -4.87 -5.80 -22.79
CA MET A 162 -6.24 -5.48 -22.39
C MET A 162 -7.11 -5.41 -23.64
N GLU A 163 -8.39 -5.70 -23.47
CA GLU A 163 -9.38 -5.50 -24.52
C GLU A 163 -9.66 -4.01 -24.67
N LEU A 164 -9.19 -3.43 -25.78
CA LEU A 164 -9.28 -2.00 -26.08
C LEU A 164 -9.30 -1.75 -27.59
N GLU A 165 -10.12 -0.80 -28.04
CA GLU A 165 -10.00 -0.19 -29.37
C GLU A 165 -9.16 1.09 -29.28
N PHE A 166 -7.97 1.08 -29.89
CA PHE A 166 -6.98 2.14 -29.69
C PHE A 166 -7.05 3.20 -30.80
N TYR A 167 -7.84 4.26 -30.59
CA TYR A 167 -7.90 5.46 -31.45
C TYR A 167 -8.08 5.17 -32.96
N GLY A 168 -8.89 4.15 -33.30
CA GLY A 168 -9.14 3.75 -34.69
C GLY A 168 -7.95 3.06 -35.38
N MET A 169 -6.89 2.71 -34.66
CA MET A 169 -5.76 1.95 -35.22
C MET A 169 -6.04 0.45 -35.25
N ASP A 170 -5.70 -0.19 -36.38
CA ASP A 170 -5.78 -1.64 -36.56
C ASP A 170 -4.59 -2.37 -35.92
N HIS A 171 -4.53 -2.31 -34.60
CA HIS A 171 -3.48 -2.95 -33.80
C HIS A 171 -3.67 -4.48 -33.69
N ARG A 172 -4.76 -5.06 -34.23
CA ARG A 172 -5.00 -6.52 -34.17
C ARG A 172 -4.57 -7.25 -35.42
N GLN A 173 -4.51 -6.58 -36.56
CA GLN A 173 -4.07 -7.21 -37.81
C GLN A 173 -2.76 -6.62 -38.33
N ASN A 174 -2.41 -5.40 -37.93
CA ASN A 174 -1.19 -4.74 -38.38
C ASN A 174 -0.13 -4.64 -37.27
N ILE A 175 1.04 -5.22 -37.55
CA ILE A 175 2.14 -5.35 -36.58
C ILE A 175 2.73 -4.00 -36.16
N VAL A 176 2.74 -3.01 -37.07
CA VAL A 176 3.27 -1.67 -36.77
C VAL A 176 2.36 -0.96 -35.78
N HIS A 177 1.04 -1.00 -36.01
CA HIS A 177 0.05 -0.44 -35.09
C HIS A 177 0.06 -1.18 -33.74
N TYR A 178 0.31 -2.50 -33.74
CA TYR A 178 0.49 -3.26 -32.51
C TYR A 178 1.68 -2.77 -31.68
N PHE A 179 2.85 -2.56 -32.29
CA PHE A 179 4.03 -2.07 -31.56
C PHE A 179 3.83 -0.68 -30.97
N VAL A 180 3.18 0.22 -31.70
CA VAL A 180 2.82 1.56 -31.21
C VAL A 180 1.90 1.44 -29.99
N TYR A 181 0.82 0.67 -30.12
CA TYR A 181 -0.11 0.39 -29.02
C TYR A 181 0.60 -0.23 -27.81
N ALA A 182 1.38 -1.28 -28.02
CA ALA A 182 2.08 -2.01 -26.98
C ALA A 182 3.04 -1.11 -26.21
N THR A 183 3.75 -0.20 -26.89
CA THR A 183 4.68 0.73 -26.23
C THR A 183 3.94 1.69 -25.29
N PHE A 184 2.93 2.41 -25.80
CA PHE A 184 2.19 3.39 -24.99
C PHE A 184 1.42 2.71 -23.86
N SER A 185 0.70 1.64 -24.19
CA SER A 185 -0.08 0.87 -23.23
C SER A 185 0.84 0.21 -22.20
N GLY A 186 2.00 -0.31 -22.59
CA GLY A 186 3.01 -0.88 -21.69
C GLY A 186 3.48 0.11 -20.64
N VAL A 187 3.85 1.34 -21.04
CA VAL A 187 4.22 2.41 -20.11
C VAL A 187 3.05 2.73 -19.15
N ALA A 188 1.83 2.84 -19.66
CA ALA A 188 0.65 3.13 -18.85
C ALA A 188 0.38 2.03 -17.79
N HIS A 189 0.61 0.77 -18.13
CA HIS A 189 0.48 -0.37 -17.22
C HIS A 189 1.56 -0.41 -16.15
N HIS A 190 2.81 -0.03 -16.46
CA HIS A 190 3.86 0.09 -15.45
C HIS A 190 3.53 1.17 -14.42
N TYR A 191 2.99 2.32 -14.86
CA TYR A 191 2.44 3.31 -13.93
C TYR A 191 1.25 2.75 -13.12
N ALA A 192 0.43 1.86 -13.70
CA ALA A 192 -0.67 1.20 -12.98
C ALA A 192 -0.17 0.34 -11.85
N ALA A 193 0.82 -0.50 -12.15
CA ALA A 193 1.43 -1.41 -11.21
C ALA A 193 2.05 -0.64 -10.03
N VAL A 194 2.72 0.47 -10.32
CA VAL A 194 3.26 1.37 -9.30
C VAL A 194 2.15 1.95 -8.42
N TYR A 195 1.11 2.56 -9.00
CA TYR A 195 0.02 3.16 -8.21
C TYR A 195 -0.83 2.12 -7.47
N PHE A 196 -0.85 0.88 -7.95
CA PHE A 196 -1.42 -0.25 -7.22
C PHE A 196 -0.55 -0.62 -6.00
N ALA A 197 0.77 -0.68 -6.15
CA ALA A 197 1.69 -1.10 -5.09
C ALA A 197 1.83 -0.06 -3.97
N LEU A 198 1.89 1.24 -4.30
CA LEU A 198 2.23 2.30 -3.35
C LEU A 198 1.31 2.35 -2.12
N PRO A 199 -0.03 2.35 -2.23
CA PRO A 199 -0.91 2.35 -1.06
C PRO A 199 -0.70 1.11 -0.18
N GLY A 200 -0.47 -0.06 -0.77
CA GLY A 200 -0.19 -1.29 -0.02
C GLY A 200 1.10 -1.19 0.79
N MET A 201 2.16 -0.67 0.17
CA MET A 201 3.44 -0.39 0.84
C MET A 201 3.27 0.59 1.98
N VAL A 202 2.53 1.68 1.76
CA VAL A 202 2.27 2.71 2.78
C VAL A 202 1.50 2.14 3.97
N ILE A 203 0.38 1.45 3.73
CA ILE A 203 -0.43 0.85 4.80
C ILE A 203 0.42 -0.11 5.63
N PHE A 204 1.17 -1.01 4.98
CA PHE A 204 2.05 -1.94 5.69
C PHE A 204 3.13 -1.22 6.51
N SER A 205 3.80 -0.23 5.90
CA SER A 205 4.86 0.53 6.56
C SER A 205 4.32 1.29 7.77
N CYS A 206 3.15 1.92 7.65
CA CYS A 206 2.48 2.58 8.77
C CYS A 206 2.19 1.59 9.90
N ILE A 207 1.52 0.47 9.62
CA ILE A 207 1.17 -0.53 10.64
C ILE A 207 2.43 -1.01 11.38
N LYS A 208 3.51 -1.32 10.64
CA LYS A 208 4.76 -1.78 11.26
C LYS A 208 5.50 -0.69 12.03
N SER A 209 5.54 0.54 11.52
CA SER A 209 6.17 1.65 12.24
C SER A 209 5.44 2.00 13.52
N ILE A 210 4.11 1.99 13.50
CA ILE A 210 3.30 2.18 14.70
C ILE A 210 3.48 1.01 15.69
N ALA A 211 3.48 -0.23 15.21
CA ALA A 211 3.71 -1.37 16.11
C ALA A 211 5.06 -1.24 16.84
N ALA A 212 6.11 -0.83 16.12
CA ALA A 212 7.41 -0.56 16.72
C ALA A 212 7.41 0.63 17.69
N LEU A 213 6.58 1.66 17.45
CA LEU A 213 6.39 2.75 18.39
C LEU A 213 5.78 2.25 19.71
N PHE A 214 4.76 1.38 19.65
CA PHE A 214 4.15 0.81 20.85
C PHE A 214 5.08 -0.15 21.59
N GLU A 215 5.87 -0.94 20.85
CA GLU A 215 6.91 -1.80 21.43
C GLU A 215 7.99 -0.97 22.13
N LEU A 216 8.41 0.15 21.53
CA LEU A 216 9.31 1.12 22.14
C LEU A 216 8.74 1.71 23.45
N VAL A 217 7.48 2.16 23.43
CA VAL A 217 6.80 2.67 24.64
C VAL A 217 6.74 1.62 25.72
N SER A 218 6.42 0.37 25.34
CA SER A 218 6.39 -0.78 26.25
C SER A 218 7.75 -1.04 26.90
N THR A 219 8.83 -1.02 26.13
CA THR A 219 10.19 -1.24 26.65
C THR A 219 10.62 -0.16 27.64
N ARG A 220 10.44 1.13 27.28
CA ARG A 220 10.78 2.26 28.16
C ARG A 220 9.92 2.30 29.41
N LEU A 221 8.67 1.82 29.32
CA LEU A 221 7.79 1.71 30.47
C LEU A 221 8.24 0.59 31.43
N ALA A 222 8.78 -0.51 30.93
CA ALA A 222 9.28 -1.60 31.77
C ALA A 222 10.50 -1.18 32.60
N THR A 223 11.33 -0.27 32.08
CA THR A 223 12.49 0.29 32.79
C THR A 223 12.13 1.47 33.69
N LEU A 224 10.88 1.93 33.69
CA LEU A 224 10.46 3.16 34.39
C LEU A 224 10.73 3.11 35.91
N HIS A 225 10.68 1.92 36.51
CA HIS A 225 10.96 1.70 37.93
C HIS A 225 12.40 2.02 38.36
N GLU A 226 13.37 2.08 37.42
CA GLU A 226 14.77 2.38 37.70
C GLU A 226 15.01 3.88 37.87
N LEU A 227 14.08 4.72 37.37
CA LEU A 227 14.19 6.17 37.41
C LEU A 227 13.54 6.74 38.68
N SER A 228 14.10 7.83 39.21
CA SER A 228 13.56 8.47 40.41
C SER A 228 13.54 10.01 40.31
N GLY A 229 12.71 10.64 41.14
CA GLY A 229 12.66 12.10 41.27
C GLY A 229 12.17 12.84 40.01
N LYS A 230 13.05 13.66 39.42
CA LYS A 230 12.73 14.54 38.29
C LYS A 230 12.76 13.79 36.94
N GLU A 231 13.73 12.89 36.77
CA GLU A 231 13.89 12.11 35.53
C GLU A 231 12.68 11.20 35.27
N LEU A 232 12.13 10.58 36.32
CA LEU A 232 10.90 9.78 36.24
C LEU A 232 9.71 10.59 35.70
N ARG A 233 9.57 11.84 36.16
CA ARG A 233 8.44 12.72 35.77
C ARG A 233 8.58 13.18 34.32
N GLU A 234 9.79 13.51 33.90
CA GLU A 234 10.08 13.89 32.51
C GLU A 234 9.88 12.72 31.55
N GLU A 235 10.35 11.52 31.94
CA GLU A 235 10.19 10.30 31.15
C GLU A 235 8.72 9.91 31.02
N LEU A 236 7.96 9.94 32.11
CA LEU A 236 6.52 9.66 32.08
C LEU A 236 5.77 10.65 31.18
N ALA A 237 6.08 11.95 31.26
CA ALA A 237 5.44 12.94 30.40
C ALA A 237 5.70 12.67 28.92
N ASP A 238 6.94 12.32 28.57
CA ASP A 238 7.32 11.94 27.21
C ASP A 238 6.63 10.65 26.74
N LEU A 239 6.53 9.63 27.60
CA LEU A 239 5.82 8.38 27.28
C LEU A 239 4.32 8.60 27.08
N VAL A 240 3.70 9.45 27.91
CA VAL A 240 2.29 9.83 27.75
C VAL A 240 2.08 10.59 26.45
N GLU A 241 2.93 11.58 26.13
CA GLU A 241 2.87 12.33 24.86
C GLU A 241 3.00 11.36 23.67
N LEU A 242 4.02 10.50 23.68
CA LEU A 242 4.28 9.54 22.60
C LEU A 242 3.13 8.54 22.43
N HIS A 243 2.53 8.11 23.53
CA HIS A 243 1.38 7.20 23.52
C HIS A 243 0.11 7.89 22.99
N VAL A 244 -0.16 9.13 23.43
CA VAL A 244 -1.31 9.92 22.96
C VAL A 244 -1.18 10.23 21.47
N ASP A 245 0.00 10.65 21.02
CA ASP A 245 0.28 10.89 19.62
C ASP A 245 0.17 9.60 18.81
N GLY A 246 0.79 8.50 19.24
CA GLY A 246 0.67 7.19 18.59
C GLY A 246 -0.80 6.73 18.48
N LEU A 247 -1.60 6.96 19.52
CA LEU A 247 -3.03 6.64 19.54
C LEU A 247 -3.87 7.51 18.61
N ARG A 248 -3.45 8.75 18.34
CA ARG A 248 -4.13 9.63 17.38
C ARG A 248 -4.09 9.04 15.96
N PHE A 249 -3.02 8.32 15.61
CA PHE A 249 -2.84 7.76 14.27
C PHE A 249 -3.25 6.30 14.15
N VAL A 250 -3.23 5.52 15.25
CA VAL A 250 -3.63 4.11 15.24
C VAL A 250 -4.31 3.68 16.52
N LYS A 251 -5.25 2.74 16.35
CA LYS A 251 -6.01 2.07 17.39
C LYS A 251 -5.46 0.64 17.60
N ILE A 252 -4.31 0.47 18.24
CA ILE A 252 -3.79 -0.84 18.68
C ILE A 252 -3.10 -0.61 20.02
N ASN A 253 -3.47 -1.33 21.09
CA ASN A 253 -3.05 -0.92 22.44
C ASN A 253 -2.88 -2.05 23.48
N LEU A 254 -3.00 -3.32 23.08
CA LEU A 254 -2.94 -4.43 24.06
C LEU A 254 -1.55 -4.64 24.67
N THR A 255 -0.47 -4.38 23.91
CA THR A 255 0.91 -4.53 24.40
C THR A 255 1.25 -3.52 25.50
N VAL A 256 0.76 -2.29 25.39
CA VAL A 256 1.04 -1.25 26.40
C VAL A 256 0.33 -1.57 27.71
N ALA A 257 -0.89 -2.11 27.66
CA ALA A 257 -1.61 -2.52 28.87
C ALA A 257 -0.84 -3.57 29.67
N ASP A 258 -0.33 -4.62 29.01
CA ASP A 258 0.48 -5.67 29.67
C ASP A 258 1.73 -5.09 30.33
N SER A 259 2.41 -4.15 29.66
CA SER A 259 3.63 -3.53 30.21
C SER A 259 3.37 -2.59 31.38
N ILE A 260 2.22 -1.90 31.43
CA ILE A 260 1.80 -1.13 32.60
C ILE A 260 1.63 -2.06 33.80
N TYR A 261 0.98 -3.23 33.62
CA TYR A 261 0.81 -4.18 34.72
C TYR A 261 2.14 -4.69 35.29
N ARG A 262 3.17 -4.84 34.44
CA ARG A 262 4.50 -5.32 34.84
C ARG A 262 5.40 -4.24 35.45
N SER A 263 5.05 -2.96 35.31
CA SER A 263 5.88 -1.82 35.77
C SER A 263 5.83 -1.53 37.28
N GLU A 264 5.34 -2.46 38.11
CA GLU A 264 5.16 -2.26 39.57
C GLU A 264 4.41 -0.97 39.95
N TRP A 265 3.53 -0.49 39.08
CA TRP A 265 2.88 0.83 39.14
C TRP A 265 2.21 1.17 40.48
N ILE A 266 1.78 0.16 41.25
CA ILE A 266 1.15 0.31 42.58
C ILE A 266 2.10 0.94 43.61
N GLN A 267 3.41 0.74 43.45
CA GLN A 267 4.43 1.26 44.38
C GLN A 267 4.94 2.65 43.97
N MET A 268 4.54 3.15 42.80
CA MET A 268 4.96 4.46 42.30
C MET A 268 4.20 5.62 42.97
N PRO A 269 4.71 6.87 42.92
CA PRO A 269 4.01 8.05 43.42
C PRO A 269 2.61 8.22 42.82
N VAL A 270 1.67 8.77 43.61
CA VAL A 270 0.23 8.88 43.24
C VAL A 270 0.00 9.63 41.92
N ASP A 271 0.84 10.60 41.61
CA ASP A 271 0.80 11.36 40.36
C ASP A 271 1.23 10.52 39.15
N VAL A 272 2.23 9.63 39.31
CA VAL A 272 2.66 8.68 38.29
C VAL A 272 1.61 7.60 38.06
N GLN A 273 1.03 7.08 39.15
CA GLN A 273 -0.08 6.12 39.10
C GLN A 273 -1.26 6.63 38.27
N LYS A 274 -1.64 7.90 38.45
CA LYS A 274 -2.72 8.53 37.68
C LYS A 274 -2.42 8.56 36.18
N GLY A 275 -1.18 8.87 35.79
CA GLY A 275 -0.75 8.86 34.40
C GLY A 275 -0.82 7.45 33.78
N LEU A 276 -0.30 6.46 34.49
CA LEU A 276 -0.33 5.05 34.06
C LEU A 276 -1.76 4.49 34.00
N ALA A 277 -2.63 4.85 34.95
CA ALA A 277 -4.03 4.46 34.93
C ALA A 277 -4.78 5.02 33.70
N MET A 278 -4.49 6.27 33.29
CA MET A 278 -5.06 6.84 32.07
C MET A 278 -4.58 6.11 30.81
N MET A 279 -3.29 5.76 30.74
CA MET A 279 -2.76 4.96 29.63
C MET A 279 -3.41 3.57 29.61
N LEU A 280 -3.57 2.92 30.77
CA LEU A 280 -4.17 1.60 30.89
C LEU A 280 -5.64 1.57 30.45
N GLN A 281 -6.44 2.55 30.90
CA GLN A 281 -7.85 2.67 30.51
C GLN A 281 -8.01 2.85 28.99
N ARG A 282 -7.11 3.62 28.37
CA ARG A 282 -7.10 3.81 26.91
C ARG A 282 -6.59 2.58 26.17
N ALA A 283 -5.72 1.80 26.82
CA ALA A 283 -5.13 0.60 26.28
C ALA A 283 -6.06 -0.61 26.24
N GLN A 284 -6.95 -0.73 27.23
CA GLN A 284 -7.92 -1.81 27.32
C GLN A 284 -9.10 -1.67 26.34
N LYS A 285 -9.33 -0.48 25.78
CA LYS A 285 -10.39 -0.29 24.77
C LYS A 285 -9.94 -0.90 23.44
N ARG A 286 -10.30 -2.15 23.19
CA ARG A 286 -10.06 -2.85 21.91
C ARG A 286 -10.75 -2.07 20.79
N GLN A 287 -9.96 -1.36 20.00
CA GLN A 287 -10.43 -0.64 18.83
C GLN A 287 -9.67 -1.20 17.64
N GLY A 288 -10.35 -1.69 16.61
CA GLY A 288 -9.70 -2.20 15.39
C GLY A 288 -9.55 -1.13 14.30
N LEU A 289 -8.74 -1.45 13.28
CA LEU A 289 -8.73 -0.72 12.01
C LEU A 289 -10.09 -0.88 11.34
N THR A 290 -10.73 0.24 10.97
CA THR A 290 -12.02 0.22 10.28
C THR A 290 -11.87 0.75 8.86
N ALA A 291 -12.50 0.10 7.89
CA ALA A 291 -12.65 0.64 6.55
C ALA A 291 -13.78 1.67 6.56
N ALA A 292 -13.42 2.95 6.45
CA ALA A 292 -14.35 4.08 6.42
C ALA A 292 -15.43 4.05 7.54
N LYS A 293 -15.09 3.52 8.72
CA LYS A 293 -16.00 3.30 9.87
C LYS A 293 -17.16 2.33 9.64
N PHE A 294 -17.33 1.75 8.46
CA PHE A 294 -18.40 0.78 8.20
C PHE A 294 -18.09 -0.58 8.82
N PHE A 295 -16.84 -1.01 8.74
CA PHE A 295 -16.49 -2.38 9.11
C PHE A 295 -15.04 -2.49 9.60
N TYR A 296 -14.79 -3.32 10.62
CA TYR A 296 -13.44 -3.69 11.04
C TYR A 296 -12.74 -4.53 9.98
N MET A 297 -11.45 -4.28 9.78
CA MET A 297 -10.57 -5.06 8.92
C MET A 297 -9.94 -6.18 9.76
N ASP A 298 -10.31 -7.42 9.47
CA ASP A 298 -9.82 -8.63 10.14
C ASP A 298 -9.66 -9.77 9.14
N VAL A 299 -8.74 -10.71 9.43
CA VAL A 299 -8.44 -11.88 8.59
C VAL A 299 -9.67 -12.75 8.41
N GLU A 300 -10.49 -12.91 9.45
CA GLU A 300 -11.74 -13.67 9.39
C GLU A 300 -12.71 -13.12 8.32
N ARG A 301 -12.75 -11.80 8.16
CA ARG A 301 -13.61 -11.15 7.16
C ARG A 301 -13.07 -11.30 5.76
N PHE A 302 -11.76 -11.27 5.58
CA PHE A 302 -11.15 -11.63 4.31
C PHE A 302 -11.53 -13.07 3.91
N GLY A 303 -11.48 -14.01 4.88
CA GLY A 303 -11.96 -15.38 4.68
C GLY A 303 -13.41 -15.46 4.23
N ARG A 304 -14.31 -14.68 4.87
CA ARG A 304 -15.72 -14.59 4.46
C ARG A 304 -15.89 -14.07 3.03
N VAL A 305 -15.19 -13.01 2.63
CA VAL A 305 -15.27 -12.47 1.26
C VAL A 305 -14.76 -13.48 0.24
N ALA A 306 -13.68 -14.21 0.54
CA ALA A 306 -13.16 -15.27 -0.32
C ALA A 306 -14.17 -16.42 -0.46
N GLN A 307 -14.79 -16.84 0.64
CA GLN A 307 -15.82 -17.86 0.65
C GLN A 307 -17.04 -17.44 -0.18
N THR A 308 -17.55 -16.22 0.00
CA THR A 308 -18.68 -15.70 -0.78
C THR A 308 -18.36 -15.65 -2.27
N SER A 309 -17.16 -15.20 -2.64
CA SER A 309 -16.71 -15.18 -4.04
C SER A 309 -16.68 -16.59 -4.64
N TYR A 310 -16.19 -17.58 -3.89
CA TYR A 310 -16.17 -18.98 -4.31
C TYR A 310 -17.59 -19.56 -4.43
N SER A 311 -18.48 -19.28 -3.47
CA SER A 311 -19.88 -19.72 -3.55
C SER A 311 -20.60 -19.16 -4.78
N ILE A 312 -20.41 -17.88 -5.09
CA ILE A 312 -20.96 -17.27 -6.31
C ILE A 312 -20.40 -17.97 -7.55
N PHE A 313 -19.09 -18.23 -7.59
CA PHE A 313 -18.46 -18.93 -8.71
C PHE A 313 -19.04 -20.33 -8.90
N VAL A 314 -19.23 -21.12 -7.84
CA VAL A 314 -19.81 -22.47 -7.92
C VAL A 314 -21.24 -22.42 -8.47
N VAL A 315 -22.09 -21.52 -7.96
CA VAL A 315 -23.47 -21.38 -8.44
C VAL A 315 -23.53 -20.97 -9.91
N LEU A 316 -22.65 -20.07 -10.35
CA LEU A 316 -22.56 -19.68 -11.76
C LEU A 316 -22.08 -20.83 -12.64
N LYS A 317 -21.07 -21.59 -12.18
CA LYS A 317 -20.54 -22.76 -12.88
C LYS A 317 -21.58 -23.85 -13.07
N GLU A 318 -22.50 -24.04 -12.11
CA GLU A 318 -23.57 -25.03 -12.21
C GLU A 318 -24.72 -24.61 -13.14
N ARG A 319 -24.84 -23.32 -13.47
CA ARG A 319 -25.92 -22.77 -14.30
C ARG A 319 -25.53 -22.52 -15.76
N ILE A 320 -24.25 -22.67 -16.10
CA ILE A 320 -23.68 -22.53 -17.46
C ILE A 320 -23.26 -23.92 -17.94
#